data_AF-E3LXH4-F1
#
_entry.id   AF-E3LXH4-F1
#
_cell.length_a   1.000
_cell.length_b   1.000
_cell.length_c   1.000
_cell.angle_alpha   90.00
_cell.angle_beta   90.00
_cell.angle_gamma   90.00
#
_symmetry.space_group_name_H-M   'P 1'
#
loop_
_entity.id
_entity.type
_entity.pdbx_description
1 polymer ?
#
loop_
_entity_poly.entity_id
_entity_poly.type
_entity_poly.pdbx_seq_one_letter_code
_entity_poly.pdbx_strand_id
1 'polypeptide(L)'
;MVSYLKESFLQPCQMDEDKNYIRFKNYFDLIAQVHSVVETKRGFKYLRVWRTMQLGVSESEKSNENTMFYVTPEIFKSYIVKPDSRIGHAVEHYGKHYLLEIAVYGNHQNVLQTLNSGDFVVVKNIHATQKSVYGNLTTTLDLHEDGTRFNRGIYLVPNNCNDPQFRLYQKTCRRMLELFTDKENFKEFEIERRTSVNHPHVELMNRNLPRVNIEEKPSEVVEETVPAESSSADPEDTMCAKPYSKIEIGSSIAVDYFIKRSKRPYHFLTHAHTDHTRGLDLTAGRPVYCSPQTALILPKIMGVDPKHILDGTICPLELMRPHRFEGFQVTLLDANHCPGSVMFLFEGYLIEEFAGGPVLCTGDFRADKTFMNRLDGPLNFLSEFRLARIYLDNTYFKLDLEFPTRKSAQKKLIKEIKAKRDKNIFIPLHRLGRESLLEETSRILKEPIIIYKEKLEIAELLNHFKKKIETRKSNRKIEVVKKEHNILKLVLHSGEGVTIFSFRIPVSENSVIIDLSALHHLVGTRVATDEKREIIRISYSDHSSRTEILEFLKELSFESIYPASKEFTKNEMKTMLEAGKEFKLEDLDKHLSVPDFRKKRSNAIEDNVFCKSPDI
;
A
#
# COMPACT_ATOMS: atom_id res chain seq x y z
N MET A 1 -34.55 0.16 -31.01
CA MET A 1 -34.07 1.49 -30.56
C MET A 1 -33.24 1.29 -29.31
N VAL A 2 -31.94 1.51 -29.37
CA VAL A 2 -31.10 1.57 -28.16
C VAL A 2 -31.52 2.83 -27.41
N SER A 3 -32.20 2.68 -26.28
CA SER A 3 -32.57 3.82 -25.44
C SER A 3 -31.32 4.27 -24.68
N TYR A 4 -30.63 5.29 -25.22
CA TYR A 4 -29.55 5.95 -24.51
C TYR A 4 -30.07 6.54 -23.18
N LEU A 5 -29.31 6.37 -22.10
CA LEU A 5 -29.61 6.95 -20.79
C LEU A 5 -29.77 8.48 -20.88
N LYS A 6 -30.82 9.01 -20.28
CA LYS A 6 -30.82 10.41 -19.80
C LYS A 6 -29.96 10.48 -18.53
N GLU A 7 -29.11 11.50 -18.39
CA GLU A 7 -28.23 11.66 -17.21
C GLU A 7 -28.98 11.62 -15.87
N SER A 8 -30.27 12.02 -15.85
CA SER A 8 -31.15 11.93 -14.68
C SER A 8 -31.36 10.51 -14.13
N PHE A 9 -31.02 9.46 -14.88
CA PHE A 9 -31.12 8.07 -14.42
C PHE A 9 -29.94 7.62 -13.54
N LEU A 10 -28.85 8.39 -13.49
CA LEU A 10 -27.71 8.13 -12.60
C LEU A 10 -27.98 8.60 -11.15
N GLN A 11 -28.81 9.65 -10.97
CA GLN A 11 -29.13 10.19 -9.65
C GLN A 11 -29.85 9.22 -8.68
N PRO A 12 -30.79 8.35 -9.11
CA PRO A 12 -31.36 7.32 -8.25
C PRO A 12 -30.39 6.15 -7.97
N CYS A 13 -29.34 6.01 -8.78
CA CYS A 13 -28.25 5.04 -8.60
C CYS A 13 -27.11 5.61 -7.75
N GLN A 14 -27.35 6.72 -7.02
CA GLN A 14 -26.40 7.22 -6.01
C GLN A 14 -25.86 6.01 -5.27
N MET A 15 -24.54 5.86 -5.36
CA MET A 15 -23.73 4.69 -5.03
C MET A 15 -23.70 4.37 -3.53
N ASP A 16 -24.82 4.55 -2.84
CA ASP A 16 -25.15 3.99 -1.54
C ASP A 16 -25.59 2.53 -1.74
N GLU A 17 -24.68 1.82 -2.37
CA GLU A 17 -24.76 0.41 -2.70
C GLU A 17 -25.04 -0.39 -1.41
N ASP A 18 -24.57 0.08 -0.25
CA ASP A 18 -24.85 -0.46 1.09
C ASP A 18 -26.31 -0.29 1.53
N LYS A 19 -26.94 0.88 1.34
CA LYS A 19 -28.39 1.03 1.58
C LYS A 19 -29.24 0.21 0.60
N ASN A 20 -28.78 0.08 -0.65
CA ASN A 20 -29.44 -0.76 -1.65
C ASN A 20 -29.25 -2.26 -1.37
N TYR A 21 -28.15 -2.63 -0.72
CA TYR A 21 -27.88 -3.99 -0.26
C TYR A 21 -28.70 -4.36 0.99
N ILE A 22 -28.90 -3.46 1.96
CA ILE A 22 -29.86 -3.67 3.04
C ILE A 22 -31.27 -3.92 2.47
N ARG A 23 -31.54 -3.37 1.28
CA ARG A 23 -32.74 -3.62 0.47
C ARG A 23 -32.66 -4.84 -0.45
N PHE A 24 -31.73 -5.79 -0.28
CA PHE A 24 -31.70 -7.05 -1.04
C PHE A 24 -33.04 -7.82 -1.00
N LYS A 25 -33.91 -7.49 -0.04
CA LYS A 25 -35.29 -7.98 0.10
C LYS A 25 -36.37 -7.16 -0.66
N ASN A 26 -36.00 -6.10 -1.38
CA ASN A 26 -36.85 -5.16 -2.13
C ASN A 26 -36.23 -4.83 -3.50
N TYR A 27 -36.95 -4.08 -4.35
CA TYR A 27 -36.43 -3.62 -5.65
C TYR A 27 -35.28 -2.61 -5.49
N PHE A 28 -34.21 -2.75 -6.29
CA PHE A 28 -33.07 -1.83 -6.29
C PHE A 28 -32.50 -1.59 -7.70
N ASP A 29 -31.78 -0.47 -7.84
CA ASP A 29 -31.04 -0.13 -9.07
C ASP A 29 -29.56 -0.51 -8.91
N LEU A 30 -28.94 -0.94 -10.01
CA LEU A 30 -27.54 -1.35 -10.07
C LEU A 30 -26.82 -0.65 -11.21
N ILE A 31 -25.58 -0.25 -10.99
CA ILE A 31 -24.63 0.11 -12.04
C ILE A 31 -23.43 -0.83 -11.95
N ALA A 32 -23.10 -1.47 -13.07
CA ALA A 32 -22.05 -2.49 -13.08
C ALA A 32 -21.45 -2.66 -14.47
N GLN A 33 -20.30 -3.33 -14.54
CA GLN A 33 -19.66 -3.70 -15.80
C GLN A 33 -20.15 -5.07 -16.25
N VAL A 34 -20.50 -5.24 -17.52
CA VAL A 34 -20.94 -6.52 -18.08
C VAL A 34 -19.76 -7.50 -18.06
N HIS A 35 -19.97 -8.65 -17.43
CA HIS A 35 -19.04 -9.78 -17.52
C HIS A 35 -19.41 -10.69 -18.68
N SER A 36 -20.64 -11.19 -18.71
CA SER A 36 -21.09 -12.09 -19.78
C SER A 36 -22.61 -12.14 -19.86
N VAL A 37 -23.11 -12.69 -20.97
CA VAL A 37 -24.52 -13.07 -21.10
C VAL A 37 -24.56 -14.53 -21.49
N VAL A 38 -25.27 -15.34 -20.70
CA VAL A 38 -25.32 -16.79 -20.86
C VAL A 38 -26.74 -17.25 -21.13
N GLU A 39 -26.86 -18.25 -22.00
CA GLU A 39 -28.08 -19.01 -22.22
C GLU A 39 -27.93 -20.41 -21.61
N THR A 40 -28.97 -20.85 -20.90
CA THR A 40 -29.04 -22.21 -20.34
C THR A 40 -29.67 -23.19 -21.34
N LYS A 41 -29.49 -24.50 -21.11
CA LYS A 41 -30.10 -25.56 -21.92
C LYS A 41 -31.64 -25.51 -21.97
N ARG A 42 -32.26 -24.89 -20.97
CA ARG A 42 -33.71 -24.65 -20.90
C ARG A 42 -34.16 -23.32 -21.54
N GLY A 43 -33.25 -22.57 -22.17
CA GLY A 43 -33.55 -21.32 -22.85
C GLY A 43 -33.65 -20.09 -21.94
N PHE A 44 -33.38 -20.22 -20.64
CA PHE A 44 -33.27 -19.05 -19.75
C PHE A 44 -31.99 -18.27 -20.06
N LYS A 45 -32.08 -16.94 -20.05
CA LYS A 45 -30.96 -16.02 -20.30
C LYS A 45 -30.62 -15.24 -19.04
N TYR A 46 -29.34 -15.18 -18.74
CA TYR A 46 -28.82 -14.48 -17.58
C TYR A 46 -27.82 -13.41 -18.00
N LEU A 47 -28.00 -12.20 -17.48
CA LEU A 47 -27.03 -11.12 -17.54
C LEU A 47 -26.11 -11.26 -16.32
N ARG A 48 -24.81 -11.34 -16.56
CA ARG A 48 -23.79 -11.49 -15.51
C ARG A 48 -22.93 -10.23 -15.48
N VAL A 49 -22.89 -9.56 -14.33
CA VAL A 49 -22.24 -8.25 -14.18
C VAL A 49 -21.25 -8.24 -13.04
N TRP A 50 -20.07 -7.70 -13.32
CA TRP A 50 -18.95 -7.51 -12.41
C TRP A 50 -19.05 -6.13 -11.78
N ARG A 51 -19.01 -6.09 -10.44
CA ARG A 51 -19.21 -4.84 -9.69
C ARG A 51 -17.93 -4.18 -9.20
N THR A 52 -16.75 -4.82 -9.25
CA THR A 52 -15.43 -4.32 -8.73
C THR A 52 -15.36 -3.95 -7.26
N MET A 53 -16.51 -3.78 -6.62
CA MET A 53 -16.65 -3.27 -5.27
C MET A 53 -17.44 -4.30 -4.49
N GLN A 54 -16.99 -4.52 -3.26
CA GLN A 54 -17.71 -5.38 -2.34
C GLN A 54 -18.72 -4.46 -1.65
N LEU A 55 -20.00 -4.84 -1.67
CA LEU A 55 -21.00 -4.22 -0.81
C LEU A 55 -20.54 -4.36 0.66
N GLY A 56 -21.02 -3.50 1.56
CA GLY A 56 -20.74 -3.52 3.00
C GLY A 56 -21.29 -4.76 3.73
N VAL A 57 -21.15 -5.93 3.11
CA VAL A 57 -21.59 -7.24 3.57
C VAL A 57 -20.73 -7.75 4.71
N SER A 58 -21.42 -8.15 5.78
CA SER A 58 -20.86 -9.05 6.78
C SER A 58 -20.39 -10.36 6.13
N GLU A 59 -19.50 -11.08 6.80
CA GLU A 59 -18.98 -12.36 6.30
C GLU A 59 -20.08 -13.41 6.06
N SER A 60 -21.16 -13.35 6.84
CA SER A 60 -22.35 -14.18 6.67
C SER A 60 -23.10 -13.93 5.36
N GLU A 61 -23.10 -12.68 4.89
CA GLU A 61 -23.79 -12.26 3.68
C GLU A 61 -22.99 -12.58 2.41
N LYS A 62 -21.65 -12.56 2.50
CA LYS A 62 -20.77 -13.08 1.44
C LYS A 62 -21.04 -14.55 1.12
N SER A 63 -21.27 -15.36 2.16
CA SER A 63 -21.60 -16.77 2.01
C SER A 63 -22.90 -16.94 1.23
N ASN A 64 -23.93 -16.14 1.54
CA ASN A 64 -25.21 -16.15 0.83
C ASN A 64 -25.05 -15.74 -0.65
N GLU A 65 -24.33 -14.67 -0.95
CA GLU A 65 -24.10 -14.24 -2.34
C GLU A 65 -23.39 -15.31 -3.19
N ASN A 66 -22.40 -16.00 -2.61
CA ASN A 66 -21.70 -17.10 -3.30
C ASN A 66 -22.64 -18.26 -3.68
N THR A 67 -23.81 -18.38 -3.06
CA THR A 67 -24.82 -19.41 -3.37
C THR A 67 -25.88 -18.97 -4.39
N MET A 68 -25.81 -17.72 -4.90
CA MET A 68 -26.80 -17.16 -5.82
C MET A 68 -26.45 -17.35 -7.30
N PHE A 69 -25.45 -18.17 -7.60
CA PHE A 69 -25.08 -18.53 -8.97
C PHE A 69 -25.82 -19.80 -9.40
N TYR A 70 -26.67 -19.65 -10.39
CA TYR A 70 -27.53 -20.71 -10.89
C TYR A 70 -26.95 -21.39 -12.12
N VAL A 71 -26.26 -20.64 -12.98
CA VAL A 71 -25.67 -21.20 -14.20
C VAL A 71 -24.44 -22.02 -13.86
N THR A 72 -24.59 -23.34 -13.91
CA THR A 72 -23.51 -24.32 -13.75
C THR A 72 -23.06 -24.87 -15.11
N PRO A 73 -21.88 -25.49 -15.21
CA PRO A 73 -21.43 -26.16 -16.44
C PRO A 73 -22.46 -27.16 -16.99
N GLU A 74 -23.23 -27.82 -16.13
CA GLU A 74 -24.23 -28.81 -16.52
C GLU A 74 -25.45 -28.20 -17.22
N ILE A 75 -25.86 -26.99 -16.83
CA ILE A 75 -27.03 -26.32 -17.41
C ILE A 75 -26.67 -25.23 -18.41
N PHE A 76 -25.41 -24.82 -18.48
CA PHE A 76 -24.89 -23.90 -19.49
C PHE A 76 -25.08 -24.47 -20.90
N LYS A 77 -25.53 -23.63 -21.84
CA LYS A 77 -25.67 -23.99 -23.26
C LYS A 77 -24.67 -23.21 -24.11
N SER A 78 -24.70 -21.89 -24.01
CA SER A 78 -23.86 -21.03 -24.84
C SER A 78 -23.73 -19.62 -24.26
N TYR A 79 -22.64 -18.95 -24.61
CA TYR A 79 -22.52 -17.51 -24.43
C TYR A 79 -23.29 -16.78 -25.54
N ILE A 80 -24.15 -15.84 -25.15
CA ILE A 80 -24.66 -14.78 -26.03
C ILE A 80 -23.59 -13.68 -26.11
N VAL A 81 -23.00 -13.33 -24.96
CA VAL A 81 -21.85 -12.43 -24.85
C VAL A 81 -20.77 -13.16 -24.06
N LYS A 82 -19.62 -13.38 -24.69
CA LYS A 82 -18.48 -14.06 -24.06
C LYS A 82 -17.78 -13.13 -23.06
N PRO A 83 -17.21 -13.68 -21.98
CA PRO A 83 -16.45 -12.91 -21.02
C PRO A 83 -15.12 -12.40 -21.58
N ASP A 84 -14.77 -11.15 -21.24
CA ASP A 84 -13.41 -10.63 -21.30
C ASP A 84 -12.52 -11.41 -20.32
N SER A 85 -11.34 -11.82 -20.78
CA SER A 85 -10.37 -12.64 -20.03
C SER A 85 -9.97 -11.99 -18.71
N ARG A 86 -9.74 -10.67 -18.72
CA ARG A 86 -9.28 -9.92 -17.55
C ARG A 86 -10.39 -9.83 -16.52
N ILE A 87 -11.63 -9.59 -16.95
CA ILE A 87 -12.79 -9.61 -16.05
C ILE A 87 -12.98 -11.01 -15.45
N GLY A 88 -12.86 -12.06 -16.26
CA GLY A 88 -12.94 -13.45 -15.78
C GLY A 88 -11.90 -13.78 -14.70
N HIS A 89 -10.62 -13.48 -14.96
CA HIS A 89 -9.54 -13.71 -13.98
C HIS A 89 -9.64 -12.81 -12.74
N ALA A 90 -10.16 -11.58 -12.89
CA ALA A 90 -10.46 -10.74 -11.74
C ALA A 90 -11.52 -11.39 -10.85
N VAL A 91 -12.60 -11.95 -11.41
CA VAL A 91 -13.61 -12.69 -10.65
C VAL A 91 -13.00 -13.93 -9.96
N GLU A 92 -12.11 -14.68 -10.61
CA GLU A 92 -11.41 -15.82 -10.00
C GLU A 92 -10.52 -15.39 -8.84
N HIS A 93 -9.77 -14.30 -9.01
CA HIS A 93 -8.83 -13.80 -8.02
C HIS A 93 -9.51 -13.18 -6.80
N TYR A 94 -10.48 -12.30 -7.03
CA TYR A 94 -11.18 -11.58 -5.96
C TYR A 94 -12.35 -12.37 -5.37
N GLY A 95 -12.88 -13.34 -6.10
CA GLY A 95 -13.96 -14.23 -5.68
C GLY A 95 -15.31 -13.92 -6.34
N LYS A 96 -16.18 -14.94 -6.35
CA LYS A 96 -17.48 -14.88 -7.04
C LYS A 96 -18.44 -13.83 -6.51
N HIS A 97 -18.34 -13.44 -5.24
CA HIS A 97 -19.19 -12.38 -4.69
C HIS A 97 -19.12 -11.05 -5.49
N TYR A 98 -18.06 -10.74 -6.23
CA TYR A 98 -18.03 -9.55 -7.10
C TYR A 98 -18.79 -9.69 -8.41
N LEU A 99 -19.35 -10.86 -8.68
CA LEU A 99 -20.20 -11.13 -9.81
C LEU A 99 -21.66 -11.17 -9.34
N LEU A 100 -22.56 -10.63 -10.13
CA LEU A 100 -24.00 -10.81 -9.95
C LEU A 100 -24.58 -11.50 -11.17
N GLU A 101 -25.53 -12.40 -10.94
CA GLU A 101 -26.23 -13.14 -11.98
C GLU A 101 -27.72 -12.81 -11.94
N ILE A 102 -28.20 -12.17 -13.00
CA ILE A 102 -29.57 -11.63 -13.10
C ILE A 102 -30.31 -12.40 -14.18
N ALA A 103 -31.38 -13.10 -13.82
CA ALA A 103 -32.28 -13.74 -14.77
C ALA A 103 -33.17 -12.68 -15.44
N VAL A 104 -33.15 -12.64 -16.78
CA VAL A 104 -33.84 -11.59 -17.55
C VAL A 104 -35.01 -12.21 -18.31
N TYR A 105 -36.21 -11.66 -18.11
CA TYR A 105 -37.45 -12.18 -18.69
C TYR A 105 -38.07 -11.18 -19.67
N GLY A 106 -38.97 -11.70 -20.51
CA GLY A 106 -39.80 -10.91 -21.41
C GLY A 106 -38.99 -10.06 -22.39
N ASN A 107 -39.52 -8.88 -22.71
CA ASN A 107 -38.95 -7.98 -23.72
C ASN A 107 -37.58 -7.40 -23.34
N HIS A 108 -37.18 -7.46 -22.05
CA HIS A 108 -35.84 -7.02 -21.63
C HIS A 108 -34.71 -7.88 -22.23
N GLN A 109 -34.99 -9.11 -22.64
CA GLN A 109 -34.00 -9.97 -23.29
C GLN A 109 -33.48 -9.41 -24.62
N ASN A 110 -34.24 -8.54 -25.29
CA ASN A 110 -33.84 -7.94 -26.56
C ASN A 110 -32.57 -7.08 -26.42
N VAL A 111 -32.35 -6.48 -25.25
CA VAL A 111 -31.15 -5.67 -24.97
C VAL A 111 -29.90 -6.54 -24.83
N LEU A 112 -30.03 -7.80 -24.41
CA LEU A 112 -28.87 -8.65 -24.10
C LEU A 112 -27.96 -8.91 -25.30
N GLN A 113 -28.51 -8.93 -26.51
CA GLN A 113 -27.75 -9.14 -27.75
C GLN A 113 -26.98 -7.90 -28.18
N THR A 114 -27.28 -6.72 -27.63
CA THR A 114 -26.60 -5.47 -27.96
C THR A 114 -25.44 -5.14 -27.02
N LEU A 115 -25.23 -5.96 -25.99
CA LEU A 115 -24.18 -5.75 -24.99
C LEU A 115 -22.88 -6.44 -25.41
N ASN A 116 -21.76 -5.90 -24.94
CA ASN A 116 -20.44 -6.53 -24.97
C ASN A 116 -19.91 -6.70 -23.54
N SER A 117 -19.02 -7.67 -23.32
CA SER A 117 -18.28 -7.72 -22.07
C SER A 117 -17.43 -6.46 -21.94
N GLY A 118 -17.39 -5.88 -20.75
CA GLY A 118 -16.72 -4.60 -20.47
C GLY A 118 -17.62 -3.37 -20.58
N ASP A 119 -18.80 -3.49 -21.19
CA ASP A 119 -19.79 -2.40 -21.23
C ASP A 119 -20.26 -2.04 -19.83
N PHE A 120 -20.50 -0.76 -19.57
CA PHE A 120 -21.15 -0.31 -18.33
C PHE A 120 -22.65 -0.24 -18.54
N VAL A 121 -23.42 -0.83 -17.62
CA VAL A 121 -24.88 -0.84 -17.68
C VAL A 121 -25.48 -0.36 -16.37
N VAL A 122 -26.60 0.37 -16.49
CA VAL A 122 -27.54 0.62 -15.40
C VAL A 122 -28.69 -0.37 -15.54
N VAL A 123 -28.95 -1.16 -14.51
CA VAL A 123 -30.07 -2.09 -14.43
C VAL A 123 -31.04 -1.58 -13.37
N LYS A 124 -32.25 -1.23 -13.79
CA LYS A 124 -33.24 -0.59 -12.91
C LYS A 124 -34.23 -1.58 -12.34
N ASN A 125 -34.50 -1.46 -11.03
CA ASN A 125 -35.49 -2.23 -10.28
C ASN A 125 -35.34 -3.76 -10.42
N ILE A 126 -34.13 -4.26 -10.15
CA ILE A 126 -33.86 -5.69 -9.90
C ILE A 126 -34.45 -6.07 -8.54
N HIS A 127 -34.93 -7.30 -8.39
CA HIS A 127 -35.35 -7.83 -7.09
C HIS A 127 -34.88 -9.28 -6.91
N ALA A 128 -34.73 -9.69 -5.65
CA ALA A 128 -34.44 -11.07 -5.31
C ALA A 128 -35.73 -11.87 -5.14
N THR A 129 -35.76 -13.08 -5.70
CA THR A 129 -36.84 -14.06 -5.48
C THR A 129 -36.26 -15.37 -4.94
N GLN A 130 -37.01 -16.07 -4.11
CA GLN A 130 -36.65 -17.43 -3.68
C GLN A 130 -37.34 -18.45 -4.57
N LYS A 131 -36.56 -19.33 -5.19
CA LYS A 131 -37.05 -20.41 -6.06
C LYS A 131 -36.58 -21.76 -5.55
N SER A 132 -37.43 -22.77 -5.68
CA SER A 132 -37.01 -24.15 -5.45
C SER A 132 -36.22 -24.64 -6.67
N VAL A 133 -34.94 -24.91 -6.47
CA VAL A 133 -34.01 -25.41 -7.47
C VAL A 133 -33.49 -26.75 -6.99
N TYR A 134 -33.81 -27.83 -7.70
CA TYR A 134 -33.45 -29.21 -7.33
C TYR A 134 -33.82 -29.59 -5.88
N GLY A 135 -34.92 -29.04 -5.35
CA GLY A 135 -35.41 -29.32 -4.00
C GLY A 135 -34.86 -28.37 -2.91
N ASN A 136 -33.92 -27.49 -3.23
CA ASN A 136 -33.40 -26.48 -2.30
C ASN A 136 -33.96 -25.08 -2.61
N LEU A 137 -34.22 -24.28 -1.57
CA LEU A 137 -34.58 -22.87 -1.71
C LEU A 137 -33.32 -22.08 -2.07
N THR A 138 -33.29 -21.50 -3.28
CA THR A 138 -32.19 -20.68 -3.79
C THR A 138 -32.70 -19.28 -4.10
N THR A 139 -31.95 -18.26 -3.71
CA THR A 139 -32.27 -16.87 -4.05
C THR A 139 -31.72 -16.55 -5.43
N THR A 140 -32.54 -15.99 -6.32
CA THR A 140 -32.16 -15.53 -7.66
C THR A 140 -32.49 -14.06 -7.84
N LEU A 141 -31.64 -13.31 -8.55
CA LEU A 141 -31.97 -11.95 -8.96
C LEU A 141 -32.76 -12.00 -10.26
N ASP A 142 -33.91 -11.33 -10.29
CA ASP A 142 -34.82 -11.33 -11.43
C ASP A 142 -35.09 -9.91 -11.96
N LEU A 143 -35.20 -9.81 -13.28
CA LEU A 143 -35.70 -8.65 -13.99
C LEU A 143 -36.92 -9.06 -14.84
N HIS A 144 -38.12 -8.87 -14.27
CA HIS A 144 -39.41 -9.19 -14.89
C HIS A 144 -40.05 -7.98 -15.58
N GLU A 145 -40.81 -8.26 -16.63
CA GLU A 145 -41.64 -7.30 -17.35
C GLU A 145 -42.97 -7.07 -16.59
N ASP A 146 -43.11 -5.95 -15.87
CA ASP A 146 -44.33 -5.62 -15.08
C ASP A 146 -45.02 -4.33 -15.57
N GLY A 147 -45.06 -4.13 -16.89
CA GLY A 147 -45.64 -2.93 -17.48
C GLY A 147 -44.90 -1.64 -17.07
N THR A 148 -45.35 -0.49 -17.56
CA THR A 148 -44.68 0.81 -17.40
C THR A 148 -44.60 1.34 -15.96
N ARG A 149 -45.11 0.60 -14.96
CA ARG A 149 -45.24 1.04 -13.56
C ARG A 149 -43.92 1.23 -12.81
N PHE A 150 -42.85 0.53 -13.19
CA PHE A 150 -41.62 0.47 -12.40
C PHE A 150 -40.35 0.88 -13.16
N ASN A 151 -40.46 1.43 -14.39
CA ASN A 151 -39.30 1.86 -15.18
C ASN A 151 -38.12 0.86 -15.15
N ARG A 152 -38.44 -0.43 -15.30
CA ARG A 152 -37.48 -1.55 -15.29
C ARG A 152 -36.78 -1.62 -16.62
N GLY A 153 -35.49 -1.94 -16.60
CA GLY A 153 -34.74 -2.12 -17.83
C GLY A 153 -33.25 -2.21 -17.63
N ILE A 154 -32.56 -2.55 -18.73
CA ILE A 154 -31.11 -2.56 -18.85
C ILE A 154 -30.76 -1.41 -19.80
N TYR A 155 -29.90 -0.51 -19.35
CA TYR A 155 -29.53 0.68 -20.10
C TYR A 155 -28.01 0.80 -20.19
N LEU A 156 -27.49 0.97 -21.40
CA LEU A 156 -26.05 1.15 -21.62
C LEU A 156 -25.62 2.55 -21.17
N VAL A 157 -24.54 2.63 -20.39
CA VAL A 157 -23.92 3.90 -20.00
C VAL A 157 -23.07 4.42 -21.16
N PRO A 158 -23.33 5.65 -21.66
CA PRO A 158 -22.53 6.22 -22.73
C PRO A 158 -21.06 6.37 -22.35
N ASN A 159 -20.15 6.09 -23.29
CA ASN A 159 -18.70 6.23 -23.08
C ASN A 159 -18.27 7.66 -22.70
N ASN A 160 -19.06 8.67 -23.05
CA ASN A 160 -18.82 10.09 -22.76
C ASN A 160 -19.57 10.59 -21.50
N CYS A 161 -20.05 9.69 -20.64
CA CYS A 161 -20.72 10.08 -19.39
C CYS A 161 -19.76 10.86 -18.47
N ASN A 162 -20.16 12.07 -18.09
CA ASN A 162 -19.33 12.98 -17.30
C ASN A 162 -19.66 13.00 -15.80
N ASP A 163 -20.53 12.11 -15.31
CA ASP A 163 -20.84 12.00 -13.90
C ASP A 163 -19.57 11.69 -13.07
N PRO A 164 -19.23 12.50 -12.04
CA PRO A 164 -17.99 12.32 -11.29
C PRO A 164 -17.89 10.98 -10.56
N GLN A 165 -19.00 10.48 -10.01
CA GLN A 165 -19.02 9.20 -9.28
C GLN A 165 -18.89 8.02 -10.23
N PHE A 166 -19.55 8.08 -11.39
CA PHE A 166 -19.39 7.08 -12.44
C PHE A 166 -17.97 7.07 -13.00
N ARG A 167 -17.36 8.25 -13.24
CA ARG A 167 -15.95 8.32 -13.68
C ARG A 167 -15.00 7.70 -12.67
N LEU A 168 -15.26 7.88 -11.37
CA LEU A 168 -14.51 7.22 -10.31
C LEU A 168 -14.66 5.69 -10.33
N TYR A 169 -15.90 5.23 -10.52
CA TYR A 169 -16.23 3.81 -10.64
C TYR A 169 -15.55 3.19 -11.86
N GLN A 170 -15.63 3.83 -13.02
CA GLN A 170 -14.99 3.38 -14.26
C GLN A 170 -13.46 3.32 -14.12
N LYS A 171 -12.84 4.33 -13.49
CA LYS A 171 -11.40 4.32 -13.17
C LYS A 171 -11.04 3.17 -12.22
N THR A 172 -11.84 2.94 -11.19
CA THR A 172 -11.69 1.81 -10.25
C THR A 172 -11.71 0.48 -10.98
N CYS A 173 -12.67 0.29 -11.90
CA CYS A 173 -12.75 -0.92 -12.71
C CYS A 173 -11.49 -1.14 -13.54
N ARG A 174 -11.03 -0.10 -14.24
CA ARG A 174 -9.82 -0.18 -15.05
C ARG A 174 -8.60 -0.59 -14.22
N ARG A 175 -8.39 0.06 -13.07
CA ARG A 175 -7.27 -0.20 -12.15
C ARG A 175 -7.24 -1.63 -11.65
N MET A 176 -8.38 -2.17 -11.25
CA MET A 176 -8.44 -3.56 -10.79
C MET A 176 -8.12 -4.54 -11.93
N LEU A 177 -8.51 -4.21 -13.17
CA LEU A 177 -8.22 -5.05 -14.33
C LEU A 177 -6.77 -4.94 -14.84
N GLU A 178 -6.04 -3.88 -14.51
CA GLU A 178 -4.61 -3.72 -14.87
C GLU A 178 -3.70 -4.79 -14.25
N LEU A 179 -4.12 -5.41 -13.14
CA LEU A 179 -3.39 -6.52 -12.52
C LEU A 179 -3.44 -7.80 -13.37
N PHE A 180 -4.38 -7.89 -14.31
CA PHE A 180 -4.63 -9.07 -15.13
C PHE A 180 -4.21 -8.75 -16.56
N THR A 181 -2.91 -8.89 -16.84
CA THR A 181 -2.36 -8.74 -18.20
C THR A 181 -2.42 -10.08 -18.93
N ASP A 182 -3.11 -10.08 -20.08
CA ASP A 182 -3.58 -11.25 -20.83
C ASP A 182 -2.64 -12.48 -20.80
N LYS A 183 -3.15 -13.55 -20.20
CA LYS A 183 -2.67 -14.91 -20.42
C LYS A 183 -3.87 -15.85 -20.55
N GLU A 184 -4.11 -16.24 -21.80
CA GLU A 184 -5.00 -17.33 -22.24
C GLU A 184 -6.51 -17.06 -22.22
N ASN A 185 -7.23 -17.87 -23.01
CA ASN A 185 -8.68 -17.85 -23.13
C ASN A 185 -9.30 -18.24 -21.78
N PHE A 186 -9.88 -17.28 -21.05
CA PHE A 186 -10.68 -17.56 -19.86
C PHE A 186 -11.83 -18.52 -20.21
N LYS A 187 -11.95 -19.60 -19.43
CA LYS A 187 -12.90 -20.70 -19.66
C LYS A 187 -13.59 -21.08 -18.36
N GLU A 188 -14.84 -20.65 -18.21
CA GLU A 188 -15.57 -20.82 -16.95
C GLU A 188 -16.42 -22.10 -16.88
N PHE A 189 -16.99 -22.55 -18.01
CA PHE A 189 -17.95 -23.65 -18.06
C PHE A 189 -17.40 -24.93 -18.74
N GLU A 190 -16.08 -25.12 -18.76
CA GLU A 190 -15.50 -26.38 -19.24
C GLU A 190 -15.60 -27.46 -18.15
N ILE A 191 -16.10 -28.65 -18.53
CA ILE A 191 -16.17 -29.81 -17.64
C ILE A 191 -14.78 -30.44 -17.59
N GLU A 192 -14.01 -30.17 -16.54
CA GLU A 192 -12.80 -30.95 -16.25
C GLU A 192 -13.19 -32.40 -15.95
N ARG A 193 -12.71 -33.35 -16.76
CA ARG A 193 -12.74 -34.77 -16.39
C ARG A 193 -11.88 -34.93 -15.14
N ARG A 194 -12.53 -35.18 -13.99
CA ARG A 194 -11.86 -35.48 -12.71
C ARG A 194 -10.76 -36.53 -12.89
N THR A 195 -9.51 -36.09 -12.90
CA THR A 195 -8.39 -36.90 -12.42
C THR A 195 -8.15 -36.53 -10.97
N SER A 196 -8.05 -37.56 -10.14
CA SER A 196 -7.93 -37.52 -8.69
C SER A 196 -6.85 -36.57 -8.15
N VAL A 197 -7.26 -35.75 -7.19
CA VAL A 197 -6.53 -35.20 -6.02
C VAL A 197 -5.09 -34.73 -6.27
N ASN A 198 -4.88 -33.40 -6.23
CA ASN A 198 -3.99 -32.78 -5.24
C ASN A 198 -4.28 -31.27 -5.13
N HIS A 199 -4.35 -30.82 -3.90
CA HIS A 199 -4.56 -29.43 -3.46
C HIS A 199 -3.47 -28.50 -4.02
N PRO A 200 -3.78 -27.33 -4.64
CA PRO A 200 -2.76 -26.36 -4.97
C PRO A 200 -2.83 -25.19 -3.99
N HIS A 201 -1.96 -25.22 -2.99
CA HIS A 201 -1.29 -24.03 -2.49
C HIS A 201 0.12 -24.04 -3.09
N VAL A 202 0.59 -22.87 -3.54
CA VAL A 202 1.94 -22.57 -4.07
C VAL A 202 2.12 -22.82 -5.57
N GLU A 203 2.13 -21.74 -6.36
CA GLU A 203 3.20 -21.47 -7.36
C GLU A 203 3.08 -20.06 -7.96
N LEU A 204 3.88 -19.13 -7.44
CA LEU A 204 4.19 -17.85 -8.09
C LEU A 204 5.69 -17.59 -7.92
N MET A 205 6.51 -18.43 -8.58
CA MET A 205 7.89 -18.11 -8.95
C MET A 205 8.27 -18.85 -10.23
N ASN A 206 9.11 -18.18 -11.03
CA ASN A 206 9.78 -18.62 -12.26
C ASN A 206 9.01 -18.43 -13.58
N ARG A 207 9.14 -17.24 -14.16
CA ARG A 207 9.29 -17.13 -15.62
C ARG A 207 10.60 -16.44 -15.96
N ASN A 208 11.41 -17.17 -16.71
CA ASN A 208 12.70 -16.78 -17.27
C ASN A 208 12.51 -15.58 -18.21
N LEU A 209 13.32 -14.53 -18.03
CA LEU A 209 13.52 -13.45 -19.00
C LEU A 209 14.65 -13.84 -19.99
N PRO A 210 14.64 -13.34 -21.23
CA PRO A 210 15.63 -13.69 -22.25
C PRO A 210 17.02 -13.12 -21.91
N ARG A 211 18.06 -13.87 -22.25
CA ARG A 211 19.46 -13.41 -22.24
C ARG A 211 19.65 -12.38 -23.35
N VAL A 212 20.00 -11.15 -22.98
CA VAL A 212 20.59 -10.16 -23.90
C VAL A 212 22.08 -10.09 -23.58
N ASN A 213 22.90 -10.45 -24.55
CA ASN A 213 24.34 -10.20 -24.53
C ASN A 213 24.57 -8.70 -24.79
N ILE A 214 25.20 -8.01 -23.85
CA ILE A 214 25.80 -6.69 -24.11
C ILE A 214 27.25 -6.79 -23.66
N GLU A 215 28.15 -6.61 -24.62
CA GLU A 215 29.59 -6.54 -24.41
C GLU A 215 29.94 -5.30 -23.59
N GLU A 216 30.63 -5.49 -22.47
CA GLU A 216 31.25 -4.42 -21.70
C GLU A 216 32.58 -4.02 -22.35
N LYS A 217 32.75 -2.74 -22.68
CA LYS A 217 34.07 -2.12 -22.87
C LYS A 217 34.46 -1.36 -21.60
N PRO A 218 35.75 -1.36 -21.21
CA PRO A 218 36.21 -0.71 -19.99
C PRO A 218 36.36 0.80 -20.22
N SER A 219 35.90 1.60 -19.28
CA SER A 219 36.20 3.04 -19.19
C SER A 219 37.10 3.27 -17.99
N GLU A 220 38.21 3.95 -18.23
CA GLU A 220 39.30 4.22 -17.32
C GLU A 220 38.90 5.06 -16.10
N VAL A 221 39.59 4.78 -14.99
CA VAL A 221 39.53 5.52 -13.74
C VAL A 221 40.28 6.84 -13.92
N VAL A 222 39.60 7.96 -13.69
CA VAL A 222 40.25 9.25 -13.44
C VAL A 222 39.92 9.65 -12.00
N GLU A 223 40.94 9.62 -11.14
CA GLU A 223 40.89 10.25 -9.82
C GLU A 223 40.99 11.77 -10.02
N GLU A 224 39.90 12.49 -9.78
CA GLU A 224 39.94 13.93 -9.56
C GLU A 224 39.56 14.24 -8.12
N THR A 225 40.55 14.69 -7.36
CA THR A 225 40.39 15.35 -6.06
C THR A 225 39.77 16.72 -6.28
N VAL A 226 38.54 16.92 -5.83
CA VAL A 226 37.89 18.25 -5.81
C VAL A 226 37.99 18.84 -4.39
N PRO A 227 38.47 20.07 -4.21
CA PRO A 227 38.55 20.72 -2.90
C PRO A 227 37.16 21.09 -2.38
N ALA A 228 36.98 21.00 -1.07
CA ALA A 228 35.79 21.51 -0.39
C ALA A 228 35.78 23.05 -0.46
N GLU A 229 34.97 23.62 -1.34
CA GLU A 229 34.63 25.04 -1.30
C GLU A 229 33.45 25.27 -0.35
N SER A 230 33.69 26.11 0.66
CA SER A 230 32.67 26.65 1.54
C SER A 230 31.78 27.62 0.76
N SER A 231 30.60 27.17 0.31
CA SER A 231 29.59 28.06 -0.24
C SER A 231 28.97 28.91 0.86
N SER A 232 29.06 30.22 0.74
CA SER A 232 28.25 31.18 1.50
C SER A 232 26.77 30.79 1.43
N ALA A 233 26.16 30.48 2.57
CA ALA A 233 24.78 30.01 2.64
C ALA A 233 23.81 31.07 2.11
N ASP A 234 22.97 30.67 1.15
CA ASP A 234 21.86 31.45 0.64
C ASP A 234 20.93 31.81 1.83
N PRO A 235 20.53 33.08 2.02
CA PRO A 235 19.66 33.49 3.14
C PRO A 235 18.38 32.65 3.30
N GLU A 236 17.87 32.03 2.23
CA GLU A 236 16.70 31.14 2.28
C GLU A 236 16.96 29.78 2.96
N ASP A 237 18.21 29.31 3.03
CA ASP A 237 18.57 28.04 3.69
C ASP A 237 18.72 28.16 5.23
N THR A 238 18.55 29.38 5.76
CA THR A 238 18.58 29.62 7.21
C THR A 238 17.22 29.39 7.90
N MET A 239 16.14 29.24 7.13
CA MET A 239 14.78 29.02 7.63
C MET A 239 14.36 27.55 7.45
N CYS A 240 13.77 26.94 8.48
CA CYS A 240 13.26 25.58 8.41
C CYS A 240 11.83 25.46 8.96
N ALA A 241 11.06 24.53 8.41
CA ALA A 241 9.73 24.17 8.89
C ALA A 241 9.75 22.79 9.58
N LYS A 242 8.80 22.58 10.49
CA LYS A 242 8.62 21.29 11.17
C LYS A 242 7.99 20.28 10.21
N PRO A 243 8.30 18.97 10.36
CA PRO A 243 7.67 17.93 9.58
C PRO A 243 6.17 17.82 9.87
N TYR A 244 5.39 17.52 8.83
CA TYR A 244 3.95 17.20 8.90
C TYR A 244 3.69 15.77 9.41
N SER A 245 4.35 15.40 10.51
CA SER A 245 4.28 14.09 11.16
C SER A 245 2.92 13.74 11.78
N LYS A 246 2.00 14.71 11.87
CA LYS A 246 0.64 14.54 12.37
C LYS A 246 -0.33 14.71 11.21
N ILE A 247 -0.55 13.63 10.48
CA ILE A 247 -1.34 13.66 9.26
C ILE A 247 -2.82 13.57 9.65
N GLU A 248 -3.54 14.66 9.42
CA GLU A 248 -4.99 14.75 9.60
C GLU A 248 -5.61 15.28 8.30
N ILE A 249 -6.50 14.50 7.69
CA ILE A 249 -7.22 14.90 6.48
C ILE A 249 -8.65 15.25 6.89
N GLY A 250 -8.93 16.55 6.92
CA GLY A 250 -10.19 17.10 7.40
C GLY A 250 -10.52 16.69 8.84
N SER A 251 -11.81 16.57 9.12
CA SER A 251 -12.35 16.19 10.43
C SER A 251 -12.50 14.68 10.64
N SER A 252 -12.23 13.87 9.61
CA SER A 252 -12.59 12.43 9.63
C SER A 252 -11.41 11.46 9.68
N ILE A 253 -10.25 11.82 9.09
CA ILE A 253 -9.17 10.86 8.82
C ILE A 253 -7.89 11.27 9.55
N ALA A 254 -7.22 10.30 10.17
CA ALA A 254 -5.86 10.43 10.70
C ALA A 254 -4.97 9.29 10.19
N VAL A 255 -3.72 9.59 9.84
CA VAL A 255 -2.73 8.60 9.38
C VAL A 255 -1.51 8.66 10.31
N ASP A 256 -1.13 7.50 10.86
CA ASP A 256 -0.03 7.34 11.84
C ASP A 256 -0.12 8.27 13.06
N TYR A 257 -1.31 8.79 13.34
CA TYR A 257 -1.56 9.74 14.40
C TYR A 257 -2.69 9.28 15.31
N PHE A 258 -2.29 8.77 16.48
CA PHE A 258 -3.20 8.12 17.42
C PHE A 258 -3.26 8.90 18.73
N ILE A 259 -4.23 9.80 18.85
CA ILE A 259 -4.51 10.51 20.11
C ILE A 259 -5.65 9.84 20.88
N LYS A 260 -5.53 9.73 22.21
CA LYS A 260 -6.53 9.05 23.06
C LYS A 260 -7.95 9.60 22.92
N ARG A 261 -8.10 10.91 22.71
CA ARG A 261 -9.40 11.61 22.59
C ARG A 261 -9.69 12.09 21.16
N SER A 262 -9.23 11.34 20.15
CA SER A 262 -9.49 11.69 18.75
C SER A 262 -11.00 11.66 18.50
N LYS A 263 -11.53 12.72 17.87
CA LYS A 263 -12.91 12.74 17.37
C LYS A 263 -13.05 12.15 15.96
N ARG A 264 -11.92 11.84 15.32
CA ARG A 264 -11.87 11.26 13.97
C ARG A 264 -12.30 9.79 14.04
N PRO A 265 -13.26 9.33 13.22
CA PRO A 265 -13.67 7.93 13.21
C PRO A 265 -12.71 7.00 12.47
N TYR A 266 -11.85 7.51 11.58
CA TYR A 266 -10.99 6.68 10.74
C TYR A 266 -9.50 6.91 11.04
N HIS A 267 -8.82 5.86 11.51
CA HIS A 267 -7.39 5.86 11.79
C HIS A 267 -6.67 4.83 10.90
N PHE A 268 -5.66 5.29 10.18
CA PHE A 268 -4.87 4.47 9.27
C PHE A 268 -3.45 4.32 9.80
N LEU A 269 -2.89 3.11 9.71
CA LEU A 269 -1.51 2.79 10.08
C LEU A 269 -0.75 2.34 8.84
N THR A 270 0.26 3.11 8.43
CA THR A 270 1.07 2.81 7.24
C THR A 270 1.93 1.57 7.45
N HIS A 271 2.53 1.44 8.64
CA HIS A 271 3.36 0.30 9.02
C HIS A 271 3.62 0.26 10.53
N ALA A 272 4.14 -0.86 11.03
CA ALA A 272 4.28 -1.12 12.46
C ALA A 272 5.67 -0.75 13.05
N HIS A 273 6.29 0.36 12.62
CA HIS A 273 7.41 0.92 13.38
C HIS A 273 6.92 1.73 14.57
N THR A 274 7.76 1.79 15.61
CA THR A 274 7.36 2.26 16.95
C THR A 274 6.97 3.74 16.97
N ASP A 275 7.63 4.56 16.16
CA ASP A 275 7.33 5.98 15.98
C ASP A 275 5.99 6.23 15.27
N HIS A 276 5.56 5.34 14.38
CA HIS A 276 4.25 5.39 13.71
C HIS A 276 3.13 4.83 14.58
N THR A 277 3.41 3.92 15.51
CA THR A 277 2.41 3.38 16.45
C THR A 277 2.27 4.21 17.74
N ARG A 278 2.86 5.40 17.82
CA ARG A 278 2.83 6.22 19.05
C ARG A 278 1.41 6.63 19.41
N GLY A 279 1.01 6.32 20.64
CA GLY A 279 -0.32 6.62 21.17
C GLY A 279 -1.43 5.68 20.69
N LEU A 280 -1.09 4.67 19.88
CA LEU A 280 -2.02 3.62 19.49
C LEU A 280 -2.30 2.71 20.69
N ASP A 281 -3.58 2.39 20.88
CA ASP A 281 -4.07 1.50 21.93
C ASP A 281 -5.03 0.48 21.30
N LEU A 282 -4.56 -0.76 21.18
CA LEU A 282 -5.33 -1.87 20.60
C LEU A 282 -6.40 -2.42 21.55
N THR A 283 -6.43 -1.98 22.81
CA THR A 283 -7.43 -2.42 23.80
C THR A 283 -8.61 -1.44 23.88
N ALA A 284 -8.48 -0.27 23.25
CA ALA A 284 -9.50 0.78 23.27
C ALA A 284 -10.71 0.52 22.36
N GLY A 285 -10.71 -0.55 21.56
CA GLY A 285 -11.80 -0.89 20.63
C GLY A 285 -11.96 0.07 19.46
N ARG A 286 -10.93 0.86 19.14
CA ARG A 286 -10.96 1.81 18.04
C ARG A 286 -10.41 1.18 16.77
N PRO A 287 -11.17 1.16 15.65
CA PRO A 287 -10.70 0.60 14.39
C PRO A 287 -9.41 1.26 13.89
N VAL A 288 -8.47 0.43 13.45
CA VAL A 288 -7.21 0.83 12.82
C VAL A 288 -7.08 0.09 11.51
N TYR A 289 -7.10 0.85 10.42
CA TYR A 289 -7.02 0.33 9.07
C TYR A 289 -5.56 0.22 8.63
N CYS A 290 -5.15 -0.96 8.17
CA CYS A 290 -3.75 -1.23 7.81
C CYS A 290 -3.65 -2.36 6.78
N SER A 291 -2.46 -2.68 6.30
CA SER A 291 -2.26 -3.85 5.42
C SER A 291 -2.48 -5.18 6.16
N PRO A 292 -2.75 -6.29 5.44
CA PRO A 292 -2.92 -7.60 6.08
C PRO A 292 -1.67 -8.07 6.83
N GLN A 293 -0.49 -7.75 6.29
CA GLN A 293 0.78 -8.06 6.95
C GLN A 293 0.98 -7.24 8.22
N THR A 294 0.65 -5.94 8.20
CA THR A 294 0.69 -5.10 9.40
C THR A 294 -0.28 -5.62 10.46
N ALA A 295 -1.52 -5.95 10.08
CA ALA A 295 -2.52 -6.52 10.98
C ALA A 295 -2.02 -7.80 11.68
N LEU A 296 -1.33 -8.68 10.94
CA LEU A 296 -0.78 -9.93 11.45
C LEU A 296 0.29 -9.72 12.52
N ILE A 297 1.20 -8.75 12.34
CA ILE A 297 2.36 -8.54 13.21
C ILE A 297 2.13 -7.51 14.32
N LEU A 298 1.11 -6.65 14.17
CA LEU A 298 0.88 -5.50 15.06
C LEU A 298 0.70 -5.90 16.55
N PRO A 299 -0.09 -6.93 16.91
CA PRO A 299 -0.20 -7.38 18.30
C PRO A 299 1.16 -7.75 18.90
N LYS A 300 1.98 -8.47 18.11
CA LYS A 300 3.30 -8.92 18.53
C LYS A 300 4.28 -7.75 18.68
N ILE A 301 4.23 -6.79 17.77
CA ILE A 301 5.05 -5.58 17.82
C ILE A 301 4.71 -4.72 19.04
N MET A 302 3.42 -4.58 19.35
CA MET A 302 2.94 -3.80 20.49
C MET A 302 3.00 -4.54 21.82
N GLY A 303 3.26 -5.87 21.80
CA GLY A 303 3.30 -6.68 23.01
C GLY A 303 1.93 -6.89 23.65
N VAL A 304 0.87 -6.86 22.86
CA VAL A 304 -0.52 -7.05 23.30
C VAL A 304 -0.94 -8.48 23.00
N ASP A 305 -1.45 -9.19 24.02
CA ASP A 305 -2.05 -10.51 23.85
C ASP A 305 -3.32 -10.37 22.99
N PRO A 306 -3.45 -11.09 21.85
CA PRO A 306 -4.60 -10.99 20.97
C PRO A 306 -5.96 -11.14 21.68
N LYS A 307 -6.04 -11.87 22.80
CA LYS A 307 -7.28 -12.02 23.59
C LYS A 307 -7.80 -10.72 24.20
N HIS A 308 -6.96 -9.69 24.30
CA HIS A 308 -7.31 -8.37 24.83
C HIS A 308 -7.64 -7.36 23.73
N ILE A 309 -7.55 -7.77 22.46
CA ILE A 309 -7.90 -6.94 21.31
C ILE A 309 -9.36 -7.21 20.99
N LEU A 310 -10.17 -6.16 21.00
CA LEU A 310 -11.60 -6.27 20.67
C LEU A 310 -11.76 -6.54 19.17
N ASP A 311 -12.74 -7.37 18.81
CA ASP A 311 -13.09 -7.65 17.41
C ASP A 311 -13.34 -6.34 16.65
N GLY A 312 -12.80 -6.25 15.44
CA GLY A 312 -12.89 -5.02 14.62
C GLY A 312 -11.95 -3.89 15.03
N THR A 313 -11.04 -4.09 15.99
CA THR A 313 -10.00 -3.10 16.30
C THR A 313 -8.92 -3.04 15.22
N ILE A 314 -8.46 -4.18 14.72
CA ILE A 314 -7.47 -4.25 13.64
C ILE A 314 -8.21 -4.61 12.34
N CYS A 315 -8.24 -3.67 11.40
CA CYS A 315 -9.00 -3.78 10.15
C CYS A 315 -8.02 -3.92 8.96
N PRO A 316 -7.66 -5.15 8.55
CA PRO A 316 -6.82 -5.34 7.38
C PRO A 316 -7.56 -4.94 6.10
N LEU A 317 -6.87 -4.19 5.23
CA LEU A 317 -7.34 -3.77 3.92
C LEU A 317 -6.41 -4.34 2.84
N GLU A 318 -6.96 -5.03 1.85
CA GLU A 318 -6.19 -5.58 0.73
C GLU A 318 -5.49 -4.48 -0.09
N LEU A 319 -4.28 -4.78 -0.58
CA LEU A 319 -3.53 -3.86 -1.44
C LEU A 319 -4.12 -3.79 -2.85
N MET A 320 -3.78 -2.72 -3.57
CA MET A 320 -4.14 -2.53 -4.99
C MET A 320 -5.65 -2.54 -5.27
N ARG A 321 -6.44 -2.24 -4.24
CA ARG A 321 -7.90 -2.24 -4.30
C ARG A 321 -8.47 -1.04 -3.53
N PRO A 322 -9.46 -0.33 -4.09
CA PRO A 322 -10.17 0.69 -3.35
C PRO A 322 -11.11 0.11 -2.29
N HIS A 323 -11.02 0.63 -1.06
CA HIS A 323 -11.90 0.31 0.06
C HIS A 323 -12.77 1.52 0.38
N ARG A 324 -14.10 1.36 0.35
CA ARG A 324 -15.06 2.44 0.59
C ARG A 324 -15.28 2.69 2.08
N PHE A 325 -15.47 3.96 2.38
CA PHE A 325 -15.86 4.51 3.67
C PHE A 325 -16.97 5.54 3.46
N GLU A 326 -17.51 6.08 4.54
CA GLU A 326 -18.50 7.15 4.46
C GLU A 326 -17.88 8.40 3.82
N GLY A 327 -18.16 8.58 2.53
CA GLY A 327 -17.80 9.75 1.74
C GLY A 327 -16.41 9.80 1.12
N PHE A 328 -15.64 8.72 1.25
CA PHE A 328 -14.35 8.57 0.59
C PHE A 328 -14.01 7.09 0.34
N GLN A 329 -12.96 6.85 -0.43
CA GLN A 329 -12.33 5.54 -0.54
C GLN A 329 -10.81 5.67 -0.38
N VAL A 330 -10.16 4.56 -0.01
CA VAL A 330 -8.72 4.48 0.15
C VAL A 330 -8.17 3.28 -0.61
N THR A 331 -7.04 3.47 -1.29
CA THR A 331 -6.29 2.38 -1.94
C THR A 331 -4.92 2.25 -1.27
N LEU A 332 -4.56 1.02 -0.87
CA LEU A 332 -3.26 0.73 -0.27
C LEU A 332 -2.26 0.30 -1.35
N LEU A 333 -1.08 0.90 -1.36
CA LEU A 333 0.00 0.56 -2.28
C LEU A 333 1.21 0.13 -1.47
N ASP A 334 1.86 -0.97 -1.85
CA ASP A 334 3.11 -1.39 -1.16
C ASP A 334 4.16 -0.27 -1.25
N ALA A 335 4.67 0.17 -0.09
CA ALA A 335 5.62 1.28 0.03
C ALA A 335 7.10 0.87 -0.15
N ASN A 336 7.38 -0.42 -0.36
CA ASN A 336 8.74 -0.93 -0.51
C ASN A 336 9.69 -0.51 0.65
N HIS A 337 9.20 -0.41 1.88
CA HIS A 337 9.99 -0.01 3.05
C HIS A 337 10.28 -1.20 3.99
N CYS A 338 9.24 -1.77 4.61
CA CYS A 338 9.32 -2.97 5.43
C CYS A 338 8.10 -3.89 5.21
N PRO A 339 8.10 -5.15 5.67
CA PRO A 339 6.94 -6.02 5.51
C PRO A 339 5.65 -5.36 6.05
N GLY A 340 4.63 -5.28 5.21
CA GLY A 340 3.35 -4.63 5.51
C GLY A 340 3.31 -3.11 5.32
N SER A 341 4.42 -2.45 4.97
CA SER A 341 4.41 -1.00 4.75
C SER A 341 3.61 -0.60 3.51
N VAL A 342 2.70 0.36 3.67
CA VAL A 342 1.85 0.86 2.59
C VAL A 342 1.81 2.39 2.51
N MET A 343 1.68 2.86 1.28
CA MET A 343 1.14 4.18 0.97
C MET A 343 -0.39 4.12 0.97
N PHE A 344 -1.03 5.22 1.34
CA PHE A 344 -2.49 5.38 1.21
C PHE A 344 -2.81 6.45 0.18
N LEU A 345 -3.64 6.09 -0.80
CA LEU A 345 -4.26 7.03 -1.73
C LEU A 345 -5.72 7.23 -1.35
N PHE A 346 -6.07 8.43 -0.90
CA PHE A 346 -7.43 8.83 -0.55
C PHE A 346 -8.08 9.61 -1.68
N GLU A 347 -9.33 9.27 -2.01
CA GLU A 347 -10.14 9.94 -3.03
C GLU A 347 -11.62 9.91 -2.63
N GLY A 348 -12.44 10.78 -3.23
CA GLY A 348 -13.88 10.88 -2.96
C GLY A 348 -14.30 12.29 -2.55
N TYR A 349 -15.60 12.53 -2.42
CA TYR A 349 -16.13 13.88 -2.27
C TYR A 349 -15.72 14.55 -0.94
N LEU A 350 -15.59 13.79 0.16
CA LEU A 350 -15.07 14.37 1.42
C LEU A 350 -13.59 14.71 1.29
N ILE A 351 -12.83 13.95 0.51
CA ILE A 351 -11.43 14.27 0.24
C ILE A 351 -11.33 15.52 -0.63
N GLU A 352 -12.19 15.66 -1.63
CA GLU A 352 -12.34 16.89 -2.42
C GLU A 352 -12.64 18.10 -1.51
N GLU A 353 -13.62 17.98 -0.61
CA GLU A 353 -14.00 19.03 0.34
C GLU A 353 -12.87 19.40 1.31
N PHE A 354 -12.20 18.40 1.90
CA PHE A 354 -11.16 18.63 2.91
C PHE A 354 -9.81 19.03 2.34
N ALA A 355 -9.48 18.51 1.16
CA ALA A 355 -8.13 18.58 0.61
C ALA A 355 -8.03 19.32 -0.73
N GLY A 356 -9.14 19.52 -1.45
CA GLY A 356 -9.17 20.06 -2.82
C GLY A 356 -8.92 19.01 -3.89
N GLY A 357 -8.93 17.72 -3.54
CA GLY A 357 -8.68 16.61 -4.45
C GLY A 357 -7.92 15.46 -3.81
N PRO A 358 -7.57 14.42 -4.58
CA PRO A 358 -6.95 13.20 -4.08
C PRO A 358 -5.66 13.43 -3.29
N VAL A 359 -5.47 12.66 -2.22
CA VAL A 359 -4.34 12.79 -1.28
C VAL A 359 -3.52 11.51 -1.25
N LEU A 360 -2.21 11.61 -1.43
CA LEU A 360 -1.27 10.49 -1.28
C LEU A 360 -0.47 10.65 0.01
N CYS A 361 -0.55 9.67 0.90
CA CYS A 361 0.34 9.56 2.06
C CYS A 361 1.32 8.42 1.81
N THR A 362 2.62 8.72 1.67
CA THR A 362 3.60 7.67 1.34
C THR A 362 3.88 6.73 2.51
N GLY A 363 3.64 7.17 3.75
CA GLY A 363 4.30 6.58 4.91
C GLY A 363 5.83 6.62 4.71
N ASP A 364 6.55 5.72 5.37
CA ASP A 364 7.95 5.47 5.02
C ASP A 364 8.00 4.60 3.77
N PHE A 365 8.81 5.02 2.79
CA PHE A 365 8.86 4.34 1.48
C PHE A 365 10.26 4.39 0.86
N ARG A 366 10.51 3.47 -0.08
CA ARG A 366 11.71 3.53 -0.94
C ARG A 366 11.37 3.41 -2.41
N ALA A 367 11.55 4.50 -3.15
CA ALA A 367 11.41 4.59 -4.60
C ALA A 367 12.68 4.13 -5.34
N ASP A 368 13.21 2.95 -5.00
CA ASP A 368 14.31 2.38 -5.77
C ASP A 368 13.85 2.01 -7.20
N LYS A 369 14.80 1.71 -8.08
CA LYS A 369 14.51 1.35 -9.48
C LYS A 369 13.45 0.25 -9.65
N THR A 370 13.36 -0.69 -8.71
CA THR A 370 12.34 -1.77 -8.78
C THR A 370 10.95 -1.20 -8.48
N PHE A 371 10.85 -0.28 -7.54
CA PHE A 371 9.62 0.46 -7.27
C PHE A 371 9.24 1.37 -8.44
N MET A 372 10.19 2.12 -9.01
CA MET A 372 9.91 3.00 -10.17
C MET A 372 9.36 2.23 -11.37
N ASN A 373 9.88 1.03 -11.67
CA ASN A 373 9.31 0.17 -12.73
C ASN A 373 7.85 -0.23 -12.47
N ARG A 374 7.37 -0.18 -11.22
CA ARG A 374 5.95 -0.43 -10.91
C ARG A 374 5.09 0.77 -11.27
N LEU A 375 5.61 2.00 -11.20
CA LEU A 375 4.92 3.21 -11.67
C LEU A 375 4.71 3.19 -13.17
N ASP A 376 5.62 2.63 -13.95
CA ASP A 376 5.41 2.41 -15.40
C ASP A 376 4.49 1.22 -15.71
N GLY A 377 4.12 0.43 -14.70
CA GLY A 377 3.33 -0.78 -14.84
C GLY A 377 2.08 -0.76 -13.96
N PRO A 378 1.97 -1.66 -12.96
CA PRO A 378 0.74 -1.83 -12.17
C PRO A 378 0.33 -0.61 -11.33
N LEU A 379 1.21 0.37 -11.13
CA LEU A 379 0.93 1.63 -10.42
C LEU A 379 0.78 2.83 -11.38
N ASN A 380 0.78 2.64 -12.69
CA ASN A 380 0.71 3.73 -13.67
C ASN A 380 -0.54 4.59 -13.52
N PHE A 381 -1.63 4.03 -13.00
CA PHE A 381 -2.82 4.80 -12.68
C PHE A 381 -2.58 5.98 -11.71
N LEU A 382 -1.49 5.98 -10.94
CA LEU A 382 -1.09 7.12 -10.10
C LEU A 382 -0.81 8.36 -10.94
N SER A 383 -0.29 8.20 -12.16
CA SER A 383 -0.01 9.31 -13.07
C SER A 383 -1.28 9.91 -13.69
N GLU A 384 -2.42 9.21 -13.63
CA GLU A 384 -3.72 9.74 -14.05
C GLU A 384 -4.31 10.75 -13.05
N PHE A 385 -3.72 10.87 -11.86
CA PHE A 385 -4.17 11.82 -10.85
C PHE A 385 -3.42 13.14 -10.94
N ARG A 386 -4.19 14.21 -10.78
CA ARG A 386 -3.68 15.45 -10.22
C ARG A 386 -3.91 15.40 -8.72
N LEU A 387 -2.88 15.03 -7.95
CA LEU A 387 -2.97 14.90 -6.51
C LEU A 387 -3.02 16.30 -5.88
N ALA A 388 -4.03 16.57 -5.05
CA ALA A 388 -4.07 17.85 -4.32
C ALA A 388 -2.92 17.93 -3.31
N ARG A 389 -2.61 16.81 -2.63
CA ARG A 389 -1.60 16.78 -1.56
C ARG A 389 -0.80 15.48 -1.57
N ILE A 390 0.51 15.61 -1.35
CA ILE A 390 1.40 14.49 -1.04
C ILE A 390 1.98 14.69 0.36
N TYR A 391 1.70 13.78 1.29
CA TYR A 391 2.45 13.66 2.54
C TYR A 391 3.63 12.70 2.30
N LEU A 392 4.84 13.26 2.26
CA LEU A 392 6.03 12.60 1.73
C LEU A 392 7.02 12.24 2.85
N ASP A 393 7.53 11.01 2.84
CA ASP A 393 8.73 10.67 3.61
C ASP A 393 9.97 11.32 2.99
N ASN A 394 10.47 12.33 3.70
CA ASN A 394 11.65 13.10 3.34
C ASN A 394 12.88 12.74 4.20
N THR A 395 12.94 11.53 4.77
CA THR A 395 13.97 11.12 5.75
C THR A 395 15.39 11.46 5.33
N TYR A 396 15.75 11.21 4.07
CA TYR A 396 17.10 11.46 3.54
C TYR A 396 17.16 12.56 2.49
N PHE A 397 16.11 13.39 2.32
CA PHE A 397 16.07 14.38 1.25
C PHE A 397 17.20 15.43 1.34
N LYS A 398 17.64 15.76 2.56
CA LYS A 398 18.75 16.68 2.81
C LYS A 398 20.13 16.13 2.42
N LEU A 399 20.25 14.84 2.15
CA LEU A 399 21.52 14.22 1.77
C LEU A 399 21.62 14.18 0.25
N ASP A 400 22.60 14.91 -0.28
CA ASP A 400 22.99 14.79 -1.67
C ASP A 400 23.96 13.62 -1.86
N LEU A 401 23.45 12.42 -1.59
CA LEU A 401 24.21 11.17 -1.65
C LEU A 401 23.36 10.09 -2.32
N GLU A 402 23.90 9.47 -3.37
CA GLU A 402 23.30 8.28 -3.92
C GLU A 402 23.44 7.10 -2.96
N PHE A 403 22.34 6.38 -2.77
CA PHE A 403 22.35 5.17 -1.97
C PHE A 403 22.60 3.95 -2.85
N PRO A 404 23.40 2.97 -2.38
CA PRO A 404 23.50 1.72 -3.10
C PRO A 404 22.14 1.02 -3.14
N THR A 405 21.93 0.23 -4.18
CA THR A 405 20.79 -0.69 -4.22
C THR A 405 20.88 -1.66 -3.03
N ARG A 406 19.72 -2.13 -2.53
CA ARG A 406 19.67 -3.13 -1.44
C ARG A 406 20.52 -4.37 -1.75
N LYS A 407 20.51 -4.81 -3.02
CA LYS A 407 21.32 -5.92 -3.52
C LYS A 407 22.83 -5.62 -3.47
N SER A 408 23.26 -4.42 -3.85
CA SER A 408 24.68 -4.02 -3.75
C SER A 408 25.13 -3.94 -2.29
N ALA A 409 24.31 -3.34 -1.41
CA ALA A 409 24.58 -3.30 0.02
C ALA A 409 24.64 -4.71 0.65
N GLN A 410 23.79 -5.65 0.23
CA GLN A 410 23.87 -7.05 0.63
C GLN A 410 25.17 -7.72 0.16
N LYS A 411 25.58 -7.51 -1.09
CA LYS A 411 26.87 -8.04 -1.59
C LYS A 411 28.03 -7.52 -0.73
N LYS A 412 28.01 -6.24 -0.37
CA LYS A 412 28.99 -5.66 0.56
C LYS A 412 28.92 -6.34 1.93
N LEU A 413 27.73 -6.52 2.50
CA LEU A 413 27.55 -7.23 3.78
C LEU A 413 28.19 -8.63 3.74
N ILE A 414 27.89 -9.42 2.71
CA ILE A 414 28.45 -10.76 2.54
C ILE A 414 29.98 -10.72 2.41
N LYS A 415 30.52 -9.75 1.66
CA LYS A 415 31.96 -9.55 1.50
C LYS A 415 32.64 -9.28 2.85
N GLU A 416 32.10 -8.35 3.63
CA GLU A 416 32.65 -7.97 4.94
C GLU A 416 32.56 -9.13 5.94
N ILE A 417 31.43 -9.85 5.97
CA ILE A 417 31.29 -11.06 6.81
C ILE A 417 32.32 -12.12 6.44
N LYS A 418 32.58 -12.34 5.14
CA LYS A 418 33.58 -13.29 4.64
C LYS A 418 35.02 -12.86 4.90
N ALA A 419 35.29 -11.56 5.03
CA ALA A 419 36.61 -11.03 5.34
C ALA A 419 36.95 -11.14 6.83
N LYS A 420 35.95 -11.21 7.71
CA LYS A 420 36.11 -11.29 9.17
C LYS A 420 35.87 -12.71 9.72
N ARG A 421 36.49 -13.73 9.10
CA ARG A 421 36.19 -15.16 9.38
C ARG A 421 36.43 -15.58 10.82
N ASP A 422 37.38 -14.96 11.50
CA ASP A 422 37.79 -15.34 12.87
C ASP A 422 37.12 -14.50 13.97
N LYS A 423 36.27 -13.53 13.58
CA LYS A 423 35.60 -12.61 14.51
C LYS A 423 34.12 -12.94 14.67
N ASN A 424 33.60 -12.67 15.86
CA ASN A 424 32.15 -12.59 16.07
C ASN A 424 31.61 -11.33 15.39
N ILE A 425 30.41 -11.43 14.80
CA ILE A 425 29.79 -10.35 14.05
C ILE A 425 28.46 -10.00 14.68
N PHE A 426 28.28 -8.73 15.01
CA PHE A 426 27.03 -8.19 15.54
C PHE A 426 26.40 -7.24 14.52
N ILE A 427 25.12 -7.46 14.21
CA ILE A 427 24.35 -6.67 13.25
C ILE A 427 23.18 -6.02 13.99
N PRO A 428 23.26 -4.72 14.35
CA PRO A 428 22.18 -4.07 15.09
C PRO A 428 20.98 -3.77 14.19
N LEU A 429 19.80 -4.31 14.52
CA LEU A 429 18.57 -4.11 13.76
C LEU A 429 17.35 -3.86 14.64
N HIS A 430 16.37 -3.16 14.09
CA HIS A 430 15.04 -3.02 14.67
C HIS A 430 14.24 -4.33 14.60
N ARG A 431 13.13 -4.40 15.34
CA ARG A 431 12.29 -5.60 15.45
C ARG A 431 11.60 -6.00 14.14
N LEU A 432 11.30 -5.02 13.28
CA LEU A 432 10.68 -5.21 11.97
C LEU A 432 11.59 -4.67 10.87
N GLY A 433 11.68 -5.38 9.76
CA GLY A 433 12.41 -5.01 8.56
C GLY A 433 13.66 -5.87 8.34
N ARG A 434 13.98 -6.11 7.06
CA ARG A 434 15.18 -6.81 6.57
C ARG A 434 15.25 -8.30 6.89
N GLU A 435 14.11 -8.94 7.14
CA GLU A 435 13.99 -10.38 7.36
C GLU A 435 14.53 -11.15 6.14
N SER A 436 14.09 -10.77 4.93
CA SER A 436 14.56 -11.34 3.66
C SER A 436 16.07 -11.19 3.46
N LEU A 437 16.63 -10.03 3.83
CA LEU A 437 18.08 -9.76 3.74
C LEU A 437 18.88 -10.74 4.61
N LEU A 438 18.43 -10.94 5.86
CA LEU A 438 19.08 -11.83 6.81
C LEU A 438 18.98 -13.29 6.34
N GLU A 439 17.80 -13.72 5.91
CA GLU A 439 17.55 -15.09 5.46
C GLU A 439 18.40 -15.45 4.23
N GLU A 440 18.45 -14.55 3.24
CA GLU A 440 19.27 -14.72 2.04
C GLU A 440 20.77 -14.68 2.36
N THR A 441 21.20 -13.78 3.24
CA THR A 441 22.60 -13.68 3.64
C THR A 441 23.07 -14.96 4.33
N SER A 442 22.25 -15.51 5.24
CA SER A 442 22.49 -16.81 5.90
C SER A 442 22.64 -17.94 4.87
N ARG A 443 21.72 -18.00 3.90
CA ARG A 443 21.74 -19.02 2.83
C ARG A 443 22.99 -18.96 1.95
N ILE A 444 23.39 -17.76 1.53
CA ILE A 444 24.58 -17.56 0.69
C ILE A 444 25.87 -17.89 1.45
N LEU A 445 25.96 -17.50 2.72
CA LEU A 445 27.12 -17.79 3.56
C LEU A 445 27.20 -19.26 3.97
N LYS A 446 26.06 -19.96 4.02
CA LYS A 446 25.91 -21.28 4.64
C LYS A 446 26.34 -21.27 6.11
N GLU A 447 26.09 -20.16 6.80
CA GLU A 447 26.37 -19.95 8.23
C GLU A 447 25.11 -19.45 8.92
N PRO A 448 24.83 -19.88 10.17
CA PRO A 448 23.64 -19.44 10.88
C PRO A 448 23.79 -17.97 11.30
N ILE A 449 22.75 -17.18 11.03
CA ILE A 449 22.58 -15.85 11.62
C ILE A 449 21.62 -16.00 12.80
N ILE A 450 22.12 -15.77 14.01
CA ILE A 450 21.34 -15.83 15.25
C ILE A 450 20.49 -14.57 15.33
N ILE A 451 19.18 -14.73 15.55
CA ILE A 451 18.22 -13.62 15.61
C ILE A 451 17.58 -13.64 17.00
N TYR A 452 17.48 -12.47 17.64
CA TYR A 452 16.83 -12.36 18.94
C TYR A 452 15.34 -12.71 18.86
N LYS A 453 14.82 -13.27 19.95
CA LYS A 453 13.51 -13.93 20.02
C LYS A 453 12.38 -13.12 19.39
N GLU A 454 12.21 -11.87 19.78
CA GLU A 454 11.07 -11.06 19.32
C GLU A 454 11.11 -10.81 17.80
N LYS A 455 12.29 -10.59 17.23
CA LYS A 455 12.43 -10.42 15.77
C LYS A 455 12.23 -11.74 15.03
N LEU A 456 12.68 -12.86 15.58
CA LEU A 456 12.45 -14.17 14.97
C LEU A 456 10.96 -14.52 14.93
N GLU A 457 10.23 -14.30 16.03
CA GLU A 457 8.78 -14.54 16.08
C GLU A 457 8.02 -13.69 15.06
N ILE A 458 8.40 -12.41 14.88
CA ILE A 458 7.83 -11.54 13.84
C ILE A 458 8.18 -12.06 12.43
N ALA A 459 9.44 -12.47 12.22
CA ALA A 459 9.90 -12.98 10.93
C ALA A 459 9.15 -14.27 10.54
N GLU A 460 8.91 -15.16 11.50
CA GLU A 460 8.16 -16.41 11.30
C GLU A 460 6.69 -16.15 10.95
N LEU A 461 6.03 -15.16 11.58
CA LEU A 461 4.69 -14.72 11.19
C LEU A 461 4.67 -14.25 9.73
N LEU A 462 5.73 -13.58 9.29
CA LEU A 462 5.92 -13.11 7.92
C LEU A 462 6.43 -14.19 6.95
N ASN A 463 6.43 -15.46 7.36
CA ASN A 463 6.89 -16.62 6.57
C ASN A 463 8.41 -16.66 6.29
N HIS A 464 9.22 -15.92 7.02
CA HIS A 464 10.68 -16.04 6.98
C HIS A 464 11.19 -17.06 8.01
N PHE A 465 12.32 -17.70 7.72
CA PHE A 465 12.99 -18.67 8.61
C PHE A 465 12.17 -19.91 8.98
N LYS A 466 11.00 -20.14 8.37
CA LYS A 466 10.16 -21.33 8.59
C LYS A 466 10.83 -22.64 8.19
N LYS A 467 11.68 -22.60 7.15
CA LYS A 467 12.44 -23.76 6.69
C LYS A 467 13.84 -23.71 7.30
N LYS A 468 14.31 -24.88 7.75
CA LYS A 468 15.68 -25.01 8.23
C LYS A 468 16.65 -24.65 7.11
N ILE A 469 17.43 -23.60 7.32
CA ILE A 469 18.51 -23.22 6.42
C ILE A 469 19.66 -24.20 6.65
N GLU A 470 20.13 -24.84 5.58
CA GLU A 470 21.32 -25.69 5.66
C GLU A 470 22.54 -24.83 5.95
N THR A 471 23.12 -25.01 7.13
CA THR A 471 24.29 -24.27 7.58
C THR A 471 25.39 -25.22 8.04
N ARG A 472 26.64 -24.76 7.93
CA ARG A 472 27.81 -25.45 8.47
C ARG A 472 27.98 -25.06 9.94
N LYS A 473 28.51 -25.97 10.75
CA LYS A 473 28.99 -25.61 12.10
C LYS A 473 30.09 -24.56 11.95
N SER A 474 29.93 -23.44 12.65
CA SER A 474 30.87 -22.32 12.66
C SER A 474 31.32 -22.07 14.10
N ASN A 475 32.61 -21.79 14.30
CA ASN A 475 33.17 -21.51 15.63
C ASN A 475 32.96 -20.03 16.05
N ARG A 476 32.49 -19.18 15.13
CA ARG A 476 32.11 -17.79 15.38
C ARG A 476 30.60 -17.63 15.47
N LYS A 477 30.16 -16.52 16.06
CA LYS A 477 28.75 -16.09 16.06
C LYS A 477 28.53 -14.97 15.05
N ILE A 478 27.48 -15.08 14.25
CA ILE A 478 26.88 -13.97 13.51
C ILE A 478 25.53 -13.72 14.15
N GLU A 479 25.36 -12.58 14.81
CA GLU A 479 24.21 -12.32 15.66
C GLU A 479 23.57 -10.97 15.32
N VAL A 480 22.25 -10.99 15.14
CA VAL A 480 21.44 -9.79 15.07
C VAL A 480 21.11 -9.36 16.49
N VAL A 481 21.50 -8.13 16.84
CA VAL A 481 21.26 -7.56 18.16
C VAL A 481 20.20 -6.47 18.09
N LYS A 482 19.45 -6.30 19.17
CA LYS A 482 18.38 -5.30 19.25
C LYS A 482 18.98 -3.90 19.20
N LYS A 483 18.54 -3.11 18.20
CA LYS A 483 18.85 -1.69 18.12
C LYS A 483 17.98 -0.93 19.13
N GLU A 484 18.54 -0.58 20.28
CA GLU A 484 17.87 0.20 21.31
C GLU A 484 17.98 1.71 21.02
N HIS A 485 16.88 2.43 21.27
CA HIS A 485 16.83 3.89 21.20
C HIS A 485 17.18 4.49 22.56
N ASN A 486 18.43 4.37 23.00
CA ASN A 486 18.87 5.15 24.17
C ASN A 486 19.20 6.56 23.68
N ILE A 487 18.23 7.47 23.80
CA ILE A 487 18.45 8.91 23.59
C ILE A 487 19.38 9.40 24.71
N LEU A 488 20.69 9.29 24.51
CA LEU A 488 21.63 10.12 25.25
C LEU A 488 21.49 11.53 24.67
N LYS A 489 20.71 12.38 25.34
CA LYS A 489 20.81 13.83 25.17
C LYS A 489 22.19 14.23 25.71
N LEU A 490 23.25 14.07 24.91
CA LEU A 490 24.50 14.74 25.22
C LEU A 490 24.28 16.22 24.88
N VAL A 491 24.05 17.02 25.92
CA VAL A 491 24.22 18.47 25.80
C VAL A 491 25.71 18.67 25.62
N LEU A 492 26.16 18.80 24.38
CA LEU A 492 27.47 19.39 24.13
C LEU A 492 27.43 20.83 24.65
N HIS A 493 28.56 21.36 25.11
CA HIS A 493 28.67 22.73 25.64
C HIS A 493 28.18 23.82 24.65
N SER A 494 27.84 23.44 23.40
CA SER A 494 27.23 24.24 22.34
C SER A 494 25.68 24.21 22.28
N GLY A 495 24.99 23.46 23.14
CA GLY A 495 23.51 23.39 23.16
C GLY A 495 22.88 22.66 21.96
N GLU A 496 23.67 22.00 21.10
CA GLU A 496 23.17 21.10 20.06
C GLU A 496 22.83 19.74 20.68
N GLY A 497 21.54 19.38 20.65
CA GLY A 497 21.10 18.03 21.02
C GLY A 497 21.47 17.04 19.91
N VAL A 498 22.54 16.27 20.10
CA VAL A 498 22.88 15.18 19.18
C VAL A 498 22.09 13.93 19.57
N THR A 499 21.32 13.36 18.64
CA THR A 499 20.69 12.05 18.86
C THR A 499 21.74 10.96 18.68
N ILE A 500 22.27 10.43 19.77
CA ILE A 500 23.25 9.35 19.73
C ILE A 500 22.54 8.00 19.83
N PHE A 501 22.73 7.13 18.84
CA PHE A 501 22.33 5.73 18.94
C PHE A 501 23.42 4.97 19.71
N SER A 502 23.11 4.48 20.90
CA SER A 502 24.02 3.62 21.66
C SER A 502 23.52 2.17 21.64
N PHE A 503 24.46 1.25 21.45
CA PHE A 503 24.20 -0.18 21.49
C PHE A 503 24.92 -0.75 22.71
N ARG A 504 24.18 -1.28 23.68
CA ARG A 504 24.76 -2.07 24.78
C ARG A 504 25.08 -3.47 24.27
N ILE A 505 26.17 -3.58 23.52
CA ILE A 505 26.70 -4.88 23.08
C ILE A 505 27.94 -5.15 23.96
N PRO A 506 28.02 -6.30 24.65
CA PRO A 506 29.27 -6.76 25.25
C PRO A 506 30.21 -7.18 24.11
N VAL A 507 31.06 -6.25 23.68
CA VAL A 507 32.00 -6.47 22.57
C VAL A 507 33.38 -6.74 23.16
N SER A 508 33.93 -7.93 22.90
CA SER A 508 35.35 -8.25 23.11
C SER A 508 36.20 -7.77 21.92
N GLU A 509 37.52 -7.73 22.05
CA GLU A 509 38.44 -7.46 20.92
C GLU A 509 38.22 -8.38 19.71
N ASN A 510 37.72 -9.60 19.93
CA ASN A 510 37.41 -10.57 18.87
C ASN A 510 36.04 -10.38 18.18
N SER A 511 35.53 -9.14 18.14
CA SER A 511 34.17 -8.86 17.66
C SER A 511 34.13 -7.64 16.73
N VAL A 512 33.23 -7.66 15.75
CA VAL A 512 32.97 -6.58 14.79
C VAL A 512 31.50 -6.22 14.79
N ILE A 513 31.21 -4.92 14.74
CA ILE A 513 29.84 -4.44 14.50
C ILE A 513 29.70 -4.09 13.03
N ILE A 514 28.68 -4.64 12.37
CA ILE A 514 28.28 -4.20 11.03
C ILE A 514 27.00 -3.36 11.15
N ASP A 515 27.15 -2.05 11.03
CA ASP A 515 26.04 -1.11 11.00
C ASP A 515 25.46 -1.04 9.58
N LEU A 516 24.32 -1.72 9.40
CA LEU A 516 23.52 -1.68 8.18
C LEU A 516 22.59 -0.47 8.23
N SER A 517 23.07 0.72 7.93
CA SER A 517 22.23 1.92 8.02
C SER A 517 22.80 3.04 7.18
N ALA A 518 21.96 3.82 6.50
CA ALA A 518 22.35 5.10 5.92
C ALA A 518 22.32 6.26 6.94
N LEU A 519 21.80 6.02 8.16
CA LEU A 519 21.61 7.05 9.17
C LEU A 519 22.90 7.73 9.64
N HIS A 520 24.06 7.07 9.50
CA HIS A 520 25.36 7.63 9.83
C HIS A 520 25.74 8.85 8.99
N HIS A 521 25.08 9.06 7.85
CA HIS A 521 25.21 10.27 7.02
C HIS A 521 24.40 11.45 7.57
N LEU A 522 23.27 11.20 8.25
CA LEU A 522 22.41 12.26 8.81
C LEU A 522 22.85 12.75 10.19
N VAL A 523 23.37 11.82 10.99
CA VAL A 523 23.76 12.05 12.37
C VAL A 523 25.12 11.39 12.55
N GLY A 524 26.10 12.14 13.03
CA GLY A 524 27.39 11.57 13.42
C GLY A 524 27.14 10.45 14.43
N THR A 525 27.21 9.19 13.99
CA THR A 525 27.02 8.04 14.86
C THR A 525 28.26 7.89 15.71
N ARG A 526 28.25 8.57 16.86
CA ARG A 526 29.23 8.33 17.93
C ARG A 526 28.77 7.11 18.71
N VAL A 527 29.42 5.98 18.50
CA VAL A 527 29.29 4.87 19.45
C VAL A 527 30.07 5.31 20.69
N ALA A 528 29.38 5.50 21.81
CA ALA A 528 30.05 5.69 23.09
C ALA A 528 30.87 4.41 23.36
N THR A 529 32.19 4.51 23.29
CA THR A 529 33.09 3.41 23.59
C THR A 529 34.04 3.84 24.69
N ASP A 530 33.98 3.15 25.83
CA ASP A 530 35.22 2.72 26.46
C ASP A 530 35.90 1.75 25.48
N GLU A 531 37.04 2.17 24.93
CA GLU A 531 38.03 1.39 24.17
C GLU A 531 37.65 0.83 22.76
N LYS A 532 38.71 0.61 21.96
CA LYS A 532 38.78 0.37 20.50
C LYS A 532 37.79 -0.69 19.96
N ARG A 533 36.63 -0.29 19.41
CA ARG A 533 35.71 -1.19 18.67
C ARG A 533 35.85 -1.03 17.16
N GLU A 534 35.92 -2.17 16.44
CA GLU A 534 35.87 -2.18 14.97
C GLU A 534 34.40 -2.11 14.47
N ILE A 535 34.07 -1.07 13.70
CA ILE A 535 32.74 -0.84 13.15
C ILE A 535 32.82 -0.72 11.62
N ILE A 536 32.08 -1.57 10.93
CA ILE A 536 31.93 -1.54 9.48
C ILE A 536 30.58 -0.92 9.15
N ARG A 537 30.58 0.20 8.43
CA ARG A 537 29.36 0.88 7.99
C ARG A 537 28.99 0.50 6.56
N ILE A 538 27.75 0.09 6.37
CA ILE A 538 27.19 -0.25 5.07
C ILE A 538 25.90 0.54 4.91
N SER A 539 25.86 1.42 3.90
CA SER A 539 24.73 2.30 3.57
C SER A 539 23.53 1.52 3.02
N TYR A 540 22.99 0.59 3.79
CA TYR A 540 21.71 -0.05 3.48
C TYR A 540 20.59 0.87 3.97
N SER A 541 19.66 1.22 3.07
CA SER A 541 18.50 2.06 3.38
C SER A 541 17.21 1.35 3.04
N ASP A 542 16.18 1.57 3.86
CA ASP A 542 14.80 1.22 3.53
C ASP A 542 13.94 2.47 3.21
N HIS A 543 14.58 3.64 3.13
CA HIS A 543 13.96 4.87 2.67
C HIS A 543 14.64 5.38 1.40
N SER A 544 13.91 6.19 0.64
CA SER A 544 14.38 6.83 -0.58
C SER A 544 15.57 7.78 -0.33
N SER A 545 16.56 7.77 -1.23
CA SER A 545 17.56 8.85 -1.35
C SER A 545 16.92 10.13 -1.92
N ARG A 546 17.64 11.26 -1.89
CA ARG A 546 17.20 12.50 -2.55
C ARG A 546 16.86 12.28 -4.03
N THR A 547 17.74 11.61 -4.77
CA THR A 547 17.53 11.29 -6.20
C THR A 547 16.30 10.39 -6.40
N GLU A 548 16.16 9.31 -5.60
CA GLU A 548 15.01 8.40 -5.66
C GLU A 548 13.68 9.17 -5.40
N ILE A 549 13.67 10.13 -4.46
CA ILE A 549 12.51 11.00 -4.19
C ILE A 549 12.20 11.89 -5.41
N LEU A 550 13.20 12.54 -6.00
CA LEU A 550 12.98 13.44 -7.13
C LEU A 550 12.50 12.68 -8.38
N GLU A 551 13.04 11.49 -8.64
CA GLU A 551 12.54 10.60 -9.71
C GLU A 551 11.09 10.17 -9.46
N PHE A 552 10.74 9.83 -8.22
CA PHE A 552 9.35 9.52 -7.85
C PHE A 552 8.39 10.69 -8.12
N LEU A 553 8.77 11.92 -7.73
CA LEU A 553 7.93 13.09 -7.90
C LEU A 553 7.77 13.50 -9.37
N LYS A 554 8.77 13.25 -10.24
CA LYS A 554 8.70 13.51 -11.69
C LYS A 554 7.60 12.74 -12.40
N GLU A 555 7.23 11.58 -11.88
CA GLU A 555 6.16 10.77 -12.47
C GLU A 555 4.75 11.21 -12.04
N LEU A 556 4.65 12.14 -11.08
CA LEU A 556 3.38 12.54 -10.47
C LEU A 556 3.00 13.98 -10.82
N SER A 557 1.71 14.20 -11.06
CA SER A 557 1.11 15.53 -11.11
C SER A 557 0.50 15.84 -9.74
N PHE A 558 0.95 16.92 -9.09
CA PHE A 558 0.44 17.30 -7.77
C PHE A 558 0.46 18.82 -7.53
N GLU A 559 -0.36 19.28 -6.60
CA GLU A 559 -0.47 20.70 -6.25
C GLU A 559 0.41 21.04 -5.04
N SER A 560 0.33 20.28 -3.95
CA SER A 560 1.06 20.57 -2.72
C SER A 560 1.85 19.37 -2.20
N ILE A 561 3.00 19.64 -1.59
CA ILE A 561 3.81 18.64 -0.89
C ILE A 561 3.99 19.00 0.59
N TYR A 562 3.90 17.98 1.44
CA TYR A 562 3.97 18.07 2.90
C TYR A 562 5.01 17.07 3.41
N PRO A 563 6.27 17.50 3.58
CA PRO A 563 7.33 16.62 4.09
C PRO A 563 7.02 16.19 5.54
N ALA A 564 6.94 14.88 5.77
CA ALA A 564 6.35 14.31 6.97
C ALA A 564 7.36 13.74 7.99
N SER A 565 8.61 13.52 7.59
CA SER A 565 9.60 12.76 8.38
C SER A 565 10.66 13.63 9.06
N LYS A 566 11.16 14.66 8.37
CA LYS A 566 12.24 15.55 8.85
C LYS A 566 11.92 17.01 8.62
N GLU A 567 12.53 17.87 9.44
CA GLU A 567 12.55 19.32 9.17
C GLU A 567 13.16 19.58 7.79
N PHE A 568 12.65 20.61 7.11
CA PHE A 568 13.02 20.93 5.74
C PHE A 568 13.14 22.44 5.54
N THR A 569 14.00 22.87 4.62
CA THR A 569 14.18 24.27 4.25
C THR A 569 13.22 24.70 3.14
N LYS A 570 13.14 26.02 2.91
CA LYS A 570 12.36 26.59 1.80
C LYS A 570 12.89 26.10 0.45
N ASN A 571 14.22 26.01 0.30
CA ASN A 571 14.88 25.52 -0.90
C ASN A 571 14.63 24.02 -1.13
N GLU A 572 14.66 23.21 -0.08
CA GLU A 572 14.30 21.79 -0.18
C GLU A 572 12.84 21.60 -0.61
N MET A 573 11.91 22.38 -0.03
CA MET A 573 10.50 22.35 -0.44
C MET A 573 10.32 22.76 -1.90
N LYS A 574 10.99 23.84 -2.33
CA LYS A 574 11.00 24.29 -3.72
C LYS A 574 11.51 23.20 -4.65
N THR A 575 12.64 22.57 -4.32
CA THR A 575 13.22 21.46 -5.12
C THR A 575 12.24 20.30 -5.28
N MET A 576 11.51 19.95 -4.21
CA MET A 576 10.50 18.89 -4.27
C MET A 576 9.28 19.29 -5.12
N LEU A 577 8.81 20.54 -5.03
CA LEU A 577 7.70 21.04 -5.84
C LEU A 577 8.07 21.09 -7.33
N GLU A 578 9.25 21.61 -7.66
CA GLU A 578 9.76 21.75 -9.03
C GLU A 578 9.96 20.40 -9.73
N ALA A 579 10.12 19.31 -8.97
CA ALA A 579 10.24 17.99 -9.54
C ALA A 579 8.93 17.47 -10.15
N GLY A 580 7.76 18.00 -9.75
CA GLY A 580 6.46 17.51 -10.21
C GLY A 580 6.20 17.71 -11.70
N LYS A 581 5.49 16.76 -12.32
CA LYS A 581 5.25 16.68 -13.78
C LYS A 581 4.58 17.91 -14.40
N GLU A 582 3.73 18.60 -13.63
CA GLU A 582 2.94 19.77 -14.08
C GLU A 582 3.23 21.04 -13.27
N PHE A 583 4.43 21.15 -12.68
CA PHE A 583 4.79 22.29 -11.85
C PHE A 583 4.66 23.63 -12.63
N LYS A 584 4.02 24.62 -12.00
CA LYS A 584 3.93 26.00 -12.50
C LYS A 584 4.56 26.97 -11.51
N LEU A 585 5.32 27.95 -12.01
CA LEU A 585 5.95 28.97 -11.16
C LEU A 585 4.93 29.76 -10.31
N GLU A 586 3.73 30.00 -10.86
CA GLU A 586 2.65 30.75 -10.20
C GLU A 586 2.12 30.05 -8.93
N ASP A 587 2.31 28.73 -8.82
CA ASP A 587 1.90 27.96 -7.65
C ASP A 587 2.91 28.07 -6.48
N LEU A 588 4.16 28.46 -6.77
CA LEU A 588 5.28 28.40 -5.82
C LEU A 588 5.06 29.25 -4.57
N ASP A 589 4.64 30.51 -4.72
CA ASP A 589 4.45 31.43 -3.58
C ASP A 589 3.27 31.03 -2.70
N LYS A 590 2.21 30.49 -3.31
CA LYS A 590 1.06 29.93 -2.58
C LYS A 590 1.47 28.75 -1.72
N HIS A 591 2.35 27.88 -2.20
CA HIS A 591 2.76 26.68 -1.47
C HIS A 591 3.83 26.94 -0.42
N LEU A 592 4.77 27.87 -0.66
CA LEU A 592 5.79 28.24 0.32
C LEU A 592 5.25 29.04 1.50
N SER A 593 4.04 29.59 1.41
CA SER A 593 3.37 30.28 2.52
C SER A 593 2.60 29.35 3.46
N VAL A 594 2.45 28.05 3.11
CA VAL A 594 1.72 27.07 3.94
C VAL A 594 2.51 26.63 5.17
N PRO A 595 3.82 26.31 5.09
CA PRO A 595 4.61 25.99 6.26
C PRO A 595 5.03 27.24 7.03
N ASP A 596 5.00 27.13 8.35
CA ASP A 596 5.57 28.13 9.24
C ASP A 596 7.10 27.98 9.29
N PHE A 597 7.78 28.60 8.33
CA PHE A 597 9.23 28.65 8.25
C PHE A 597 9.79 29.60 9.30
N ARG A 598 10.63 29.08 10.20
CA ARG A 598 11.24 29.86 11.28
C ARG A 598 12.76 29.85 11.15
N LYS A 599 13.40 30.92 11.63
CA LYS A 599 14.87 30.97 11.72
C LYS A 599 15.32 29.75 12.50
N LYS A 600 16.29 29.01 11.95
CA LYS A 600 17.01 28.00 12.72
C LYS A 600 17.55 28.69 13.97
N ARG A 601 17.15 28.25 15.17
CA ARG A 601 17.60 28.91 16.41
C ARG A 601 19.13 28.89 16.43
N SER A 602 19.75 30.04 16.20
CA SER A 602 21.09 30.31 16.72
C SER A 602 20.91 30.36 18.24
N ASN A 603 21.51 29.42 18.97
CA ASN A 603 21.47 29.41 20.44
C ASN A 603 22.20 30.65 20.98
N ALA A 604 21.51 31.78 21.01
CA ALA A 604 21.78 32.88 21.91
C ALA A 604 20.83 32.71 23.10
N ILE A 605 21.45 32.34 24.22
CA ILE A 605 21.09 32.60 25.62
C ILE A 605 19.73 33.28 25.82
N GLU A 606 18.80 32.59 26.48
CA GLU A 606 17.95 33.19 27.53
C GLU A 606 17.19 32.12 28.32
N ASP A 607 17.62 31.99 29.58
CA ASP A 607 16.91 31.72 30.83
C ASP A 607 15.69 30.77 30.92
N ASN A 608 15.91 29.72 31.75
CA ASN A 608 15.04 29.15 32.78
C ASN A 608 13.52 29.02 32.51
N VAL A 609 13.01 27.78 32.58
CA VAL A 609 12.20 27.28 33.73
C VAL A 609 12.08 25.75 33.63
N PHE A 610 12.42 25.09 34.75
CA PHE A 610 12.19 23.68 35.05
C PHE A 610 10.71 23.27 34.89
N CYS A 611 10.45 22.16 34.21
CA CYS A 611 9.31 21.30 34.55
C CYS A 611 9.73 19.83 34.53
N LYS A 612 9.66 19.24 35.73
CA LYS A 612 9.92 17.85 36.09
C LYS A 612 8.98 16.91 35.33
N SER A 613 9.52 15.76 34.93
CA SER A 613 8.76 14.54 34.67
C SER A 613 7.88 14.18 35.88
N PRO A 614 6.66 13.68 35.70
CA PRO A 614 6.08 12.74 36.63
C PRO A 614 6.47 11.32 36.19
N ASP A 615 7.03 10.59 37.14
CA ASP A 615 7.14 9.13 37.11
C ASP A 615 5.76 8.47 36.92
N ILE A 616 5.80 7.34 36.20
CA ILE A 616 4.90 6.16 36.10
C ILE A 616 4.60 5.80 34.65
#